data_AF-A0A932GRQ3-F1
#
_entry.id   AF-A0A932GRQ3-F1
#
_cell.length_a   1.000
_cell.length_b   1.000
_cell.length_c   1.000
_cell.angle_alpha   90.00
_cell.angle_beta   90.00
_cell.angle_gamma   90.00
#
_symmetry.space_group_name_H-M   'P 1'
#
loop_
_entity.id
_entity.type
_entity.pdbx_description
1 polymer ?
#
loop_
_entity_poly.entity_id
_entity_poly.type
_entity_poly.pdbx_seq_one_letter_code
_entity_poly.pdbx_strand_id
1 'polypeptide(L)' 'MIRRTSGSKDPDIQASAKALRRAARRARELGMQMGTPVYVVQRGQIIDLTKQKRLRVRMK' A
#
# COMPACT_ATOMS: atom_id res chain seq x y z
N MET A 1 1.32 13.59 9.50
CA MET A 1 0.64 12.71 8.52
C MET A 1 0.67 13.37 7.15
N ILE A 2 1.26 12.75 6.12
CA ILE A 2 1.22 13.31 4.76
C ILE A 2 -0.10 12.89 4.11
N ARG A 3 -1.10 13.77 4.11
CA ARG A 3 -2.30 13.63 3.26
C ARG A 3 -1.86 13.85 1.81
N ARG A 4 -1.63 12.77 1.06
CA ARG A 4 -1.60 12.87 -0.41
C ARG A 4 -3.04 12.89 -0.89
N THR A 5 -3.68 14.05 -0.78
CA THR A 5 -4.78 14.37 -1.68
C THR A 5 -4.12 14.54 -3.05
N SER A 6 -4.48 13.70 -4.02
CA SER A 6 -4.35 14.14 -5.41
C SER A 6 -4.93 15.54 -5.45
N GLY A 7 -4.16 16.57 -5.80
CA GLY A 7 -4.70 17.94 -5.91
C GLY A 7 -5.84 18.05 -6.93
N SER A 8 -6.14 16.94 -7.62
CA SER A 8 -7.28 16.78 -8.50
C SER A 8 -8.62 16.94 -7.78
N LYS A 9 -9.44 17.84 -8.33
CA LYS A 9 -10.85 18.03 -7.98
C LYS A 9 -11.76 17.01 -8.68
N ASP A 10 -11.19 16.14 -9.50
CA ASP A 10 -11.91 15.12 -10.24
C ASP A 10 -12.53 14.08 -9.28
N PRO A 11 -13.86 13.90 -9.28
CA PRO A 11 -14.56 12.98 -8.38
C PRO A 11 -14.17 11.51 -8.64
N ASP A 12 -13.91 11.17 -9.90
CA ASP A 12 -13.18 9.99 -10.41
C ASP A 12 -11.97 9.62 -9.56
N ILE A 13 -11.02 10.56 -9.58
CA ILE A 13 -9.73 10.42 -8.92
C ILE A 13 -9.90 10.37 -7.40
N GLN A 14 -10.81 11.15 -6.83
CA GLN A 14 -11.06 11.13 -5.38
C GLN A 14 -11.66 9.81 -4.90
N ALA A 15 -12.60 9.24 -5.66
CA ALA A 15 -13.21 7.94 -5.35
C ALA A 15 -12.22 6.79 -5.52
N SER A 16 -11.36 6.87 -6.53
CA SER A 16 -10.35 5.83 -6.85
C SER A 16 -9.41 5.54 -5.68
N ALA A 17 -9.08 6.54 -4.85
CA ALA A 17 -8.16 6.38 -3.73
C ALA A 17 -8.66 5.36 -2.68
N LYS A 18 -9.97 5.32 -2.42
CA LYS A 18 -10.57 4.35 -1.49
C LYS A 18 -10.55 2.95 -2.09
N ALA A 19 -10.86 2.82 -3.38
CA ALA A 19 -10.80 1.55 -4.10
C ALA A 19 -9.37 0.98 -4.11
N LEU A 20 -8.39 1.82 -4.44
CA LEU A 20 -6.98 1.44 -4.50
C LEU A 20 -6.44 0.96 -3.15
N ARG A 21 -6.81 1.63 -2.04
CA ARG A 21 -6.45 1.19 -0.68
C ARG A 21 -7.03 -0.19 -0.35
N ARG A 22 -8.27 -0.47 -0.76
CA ARG A 22 -8.89 -1.79 -0.54
C ARG A 22 -8.18 -2.87 -1.34
N ALA A 23 -7.89 -2.61 -2.62
CA ALA A 23 -7.18 -3.54 -3.49
C ALA A 23 -5.78 -3.86 -2.95
N ALA A 24 -5.00 -2.83 -2.57
CA ALA A 24 -3.67 -3.01 -2.01
C ALA A 24 -3.68 -3.82 -0.69
N ARG A 25 -4.66 -3.60 0.18
CA ARG A 25 -4.82 -4.38 1.41
C ARG A 25 -5.06 -5.86 1.10
N ARG A 26 -5.99 -6.17 0.19
CA ARG A 26 -6.35 -7.55 -0.15
C ARG A 26 -5.22 -8.28 -0.88
N ALA A 27 -4.53 -7.59 -1.79
CA ALA A 27 -3.33 -8.13 -2.45
C ALA A 27 -2.26 -8.51 -1.42
N ARG A 28 -2.02 -7.66 -0.43
CA ARG A 28 -1.07 -7.92 0.66
C ARG A 28 -1.48 -9.13 1.52
N GLU A 29 -2.75 -9.24 1.89
CA GLU A 29 -3.28 -10.37 2.66
C GLU A 29 -3.10 -11.69 1.90
N LEU A 30 -3.48 -11.73 0.62
CA LEU A 30 -3.31 -12.90 -0.24
C LEU A 30 -1.83 -13.24 -0.44
N GLY A 31 -0.99 -12.25 -0.72
CA GLY A 31 0.45 -12.45 -0.87
C GLY A 31 1.10 -13.07 0.37
N MET A 32 0.70 -12.63 1.57
CA MET A 32 1.16 -13.26 2.81
C MET A 32 0.68 -14.71 2.95
N GLN A 33 -0.57 -15.01 2.60
CA GLN A 33 -1.13 -16.36 2.68
C GLN A 33 -0.48 -17.33 1.68
N MET A 34 -0.19 -16.86 0.47
CA MET A 34 0.33 -17.67 -0.63
C MET A 34 1.86 -17.67 -0.71
N GLY A 35 2.56 -16.97 0.19
CA GLY A 35 4.01 -16.77 0.10
C GLY A 35 4.44 -15.99 -1.14
N THR A 36 3.54 -15.20 -1.73
CA THR A 36 3.78 -14.39 -2.92
C THR A 36 4.15 -12.96 -2.53
N PRO A 37 5.30 -12.42 -2.96
CA PRO A 37 5.69 -11.06 -2.62
C PRO A 37 4.78 -10.02 -3.27
N VAL A 38 4.55 -8.91 -2.58
CA VAL A 38 3.69 -7.81 -3.04
C VAL A 38 4.50 -6.53 -3.02
N TYR A 39 4.73 -5.95 -4.21
CA TYR A 39 5.57 -4.77 -4.38
C TYR A 39 4.73 -3.51 -4.61
N VAL A 40 5.17 -2.40 -4.05
CA VAL A 40 4.63 -1.06 -4.35
C VAL A 40 5.76 -0.07 -4.60
N VAL A 41 5.50 0.94 -5.42
CA VAL A 41 6.41 2.07 -5.59
C VAL A 41 6.06 3.14 -4.57
N GLN A 42 6.99 3.45 -3.66
CA GLN A 42 6.86 4.51 -2.68
C GLN A 42 8.10 5.40 -2.74
N ARG A 43 7.89 6.69 -3.07
CA ARG A 43 9.00 7.68 -3.17
C ARG A 43 10.10 7.25 -4.15
N GLY A 44 9.70 6.70 -5.30
CA GLY A 44 10.63 6.21 -6.32
C GLY A 44 11.32 4.89 -5.98
N GLN A 45 11.01 4.27 -4.83
CA GLN A 45 11.60 3.01 -4.41
C GLN A 45 10.57 1.88 -4.49
N ILE A 46 11.01 0.70 -4.93
CA ILE A 46 10.22 -0.53 -4.90
C ILE A 46 10.29 -1.10 -3.49
N ILE A 47 9.13 -1.31 -2.87
CA ILE A 47 9.01 -1.80 -1.50
C ILE A 47 8.18 -3.08 -1.47
N ASP A 48 8.74 -4.11 -0.85
CA ASP A 48 8.03 -5.36 -0.56
C ASP A 48 7.18 -5.23 0.72
N LEU A 49 5.85 -5.25 0.55
CA LEU A 49 4.87 -5.11 1.62
C LEU A 49 4.70 -6.37 2.49
N THR A 50 5.17 -7.53 2.03
CA THR A 50 5.13 -8.78 2.81
C THR A 50 6.24 -8.80 3.86
N LYS A 51 7.39 -8.18 3.55
CA LYS A 51 8.55 -8.10 4.46
C LYS A 51 8.46 -6.99 5.53
N GLN A 52 7.65 -5.95 5.30
CA GLN A 52 7.54 -4.81 6.22
C GLN A 52 7.09 -5.17 7.66
N LYS A 53 6.38 -6.29 7.86
CA LYS A 53 5.94 -6.70 9.22
C LYS A 53 7.13 -7.06 10.13
N ARG A 54 8.27 -7.52 9.58
CA ARG A 54 9.47 -7.81 10.37
C ARG A 54 10.12 -6.56 10.97
N LEU A 55 10.01 -5.40 10.32
CA LEU A 55 10.69 -4.18 10.77
C LEU A 55 9.95 -3.45 11.88
N ARG A 56 8.61 -3.48 11.94
CA ARG A 56 7.85 -2.81 13.03
C ARG A 56 7.87 -3.55 14.37
N VAL A 57 8.25 -4.84 14.39
CA VAL A 57 8.31 -5.63 15.63
C VAL A 57 9.67 -5.49 16.33
N ARG A 58 10.71 -4.98 15.64
CA ARG A 58 12.07 -4.83 16.17
C ARG A 58 12.36 -3.42 16.74
N MET A 59 11.32 -2.72 17.20
CA MET A 59 11.45 -1.47 17.96
C MET A 59 10.72 -1.63 19.30
N LYS A 60 11.29 -2.46 20.18
CA LYS A 60 11.08 -2.47 21.62
C LYS A 60 12.33 -3.05 22.26
#